data_AF-F3KDQ5-F1
#
_entry.id   AF-F3KDQ5-F1
#
_cell.length_a   1.000
_cell.length_b   1.000
_cell.length_c   1.000
_cell.angle_alpha   90.00
_cell.angle_beta   90.00
_cell.angle_gamma   90.00
#
_symmetry.space_group_name_H-M   'P 1'
#
loop_
_entity.id
_entity.type
_entity.pdbx_description
1 polymer ?
#
loop_
_entity_poly.entity_id
_entity_poly.type
_entity_poly.pdbx_seq_one_letter_code
_entity_poly.pdbx_strand_id
1 'polypeptide(L)'
;MVTVADAVNFLKDYDEAKSLQETGESLGDDDERCVADLLVDQVEFADVILISKTDLAESADIERLTAILKTLNTRARIIPISQGKVDIDAVLNTGLFDFEHAQQAPGWLKEMRGEHIPETEEYGIGSFSYMARRPFHPDKFYQFLHDTSRFGKLIRSKGYFWLASRLEFAGQWSQAGGIAHYGFAGMFWKSIPKENWPTDEEYLANIEKQWVEPFGDMRQELVFIGQQLD
;
A
#
# COMPACT_ATOMS: atom_id res chain seq x y z
N MET A 1 0.57 18.35 1.01
CA MET A 1 -0.48 17.98 0.06
C MET A 1 -1.79 17.79 0.81
N VAL A 2 -2.90 18.29 0.26
CA VAL A 2 -4.24 18.08 0.82
C VAL A 2 -5.06 17.27 -0.18
N THR A 3 -5.78 16.26 0.30
CA THR A 3 -6.73 15.48 -0.51
C THR A 3 -8.11 15.47 0.13
N VAL A 4 -9.13 15.12 -0.65
CA VAL A 4 -10.52 15.04 -0.20
C VAL A 4 -11.04 13.62 -0.47
N ALA A 5 -11.51 12.96 0.59
CA ALA A 5 -12.22 11.69 0.51
C ALA A 5 -13.73 11.93 0.62
N ASP A 6 -14.51 11.44 -0.34
CA ASP A 6 -15.96 11.54 -0.34
C ASP A 6 -16.58 10.44 0.54
N ALA A 7 -17.20 10.80 1.67
CA ALA A 7 -17.77 9.81 2.59
C ALA A 7 -18.86 8.92 1.99
N VAL A 8 -19.55 9.38 0.95
CA VAL A 8 -20.67 8.64 0.30
C VAL A 8 -20.14 7.65 -0.73
N ASN A 9 -19.13 8.04 -1.50
CA ASN A 9 -18.67 7.26 -2.64
C ASN A 9 -17.37 6.48 -2.37
N PHE A 10 -16.49 6.97 -1.49
CA PHE A 10 -15.15 6.40 -1.32
C PHE A 10 -15.21 4.92 -0.97
N LEU A 11 -16.04 4.51 0.00
CA LEU A 11 -16.15 3.11 0.39
C LEU A 11 -16.66 2.22 -0.75
N LYS A 12 -17.60 2.74 -1.55
CA LYS A 12 -18.15 2.04 -2.70
C LYS A 12 -17.10 1.90 -3.81
N ASP A 13 -16.45 3.00 -4.19
CA ASP A 13 -15.42 3.01 -5.24
C ASP A 13 -14.22 2.15 -4.84
N TYR A 14 -13.90 2.14 -3.55
CA TYR A 14 -12.87 1.32 -2.95
C TYR A 14 -13.22 -0.18 -2.95
N ASP A 15 -14.45 -0.54 -2.57
CA ASP A 15 -14.90 -1.94 -2.54
C ASP A 15 -15.19 -2.48 -3.97
N GLU A 16 -15.72 -1.66 -4.89
CA GLU A 16 -16.00 -2.03 -6.29
C GLU A 16 -14.73 -2.16 -7.14
N ALA A 17 -13.69 -1.36 -6.84
CA ALA A 17 -12.40 -1.36 -7.52
C ALA A 17 -12.55 -1.38 -9.06
N LYS A 18 -13.34 -0.48 -9.66
CA LYS A 18 -13.51 -0.44 -11.12
C LYS A 18 -12.20 -0.08 -11.84
N SER A 19 -11.96 -0.69 -13.00
CA SER A 19 -10.82 -0.33 -13.86
C SER A 19 -10.96 1.09 -14.39
N LEU A 20 -9.84 1.83 -14.51
CA LEU A 20 -9.85 3.17 -15.10
C LEU A 20 -10.26 3.17 -16.58
N GLN A 21 -10.08 2.04 -17.26
CA GLN A 21 -10.57 1.85 -18.63
C GLN A 21 -12.11 1.85 -18.67
N GLU A 22 -12.76 1.24 -17.68
CA GLU A 22 -14.23 1.18 -17.58
C GLU A 22 -14.84 2.53 -17.18
N THR A 23 -14.11 3.34 -16.42
CA THR A 23 -14.57 4.68 -16.01
C THR A 23 -14.22 5.78 -17.03
N GLY A 24 -13.42 5.47 -18.05
CA GLY A 24 -12.96 6.43 -19.05
C GLY A 24 -11.93 7.43 -18.52
N GLU A 25 -11.27 7.12 -17.41
CA GLU A 25 -10.27 7.95 -16.73
C GLU A 25 -8.83 7.44 -16.92
N SER A 26 -8.63 6.44 -17.78
CA SER A 26 -7.31 5.88 -18.08
C SER A 26 -6.41 6.87 -18.84
N LEU A 27 -5.11 6.84 -18.57
CA LEU A 27 -4.11 7.66 -19.27
C LEU A 27 -3.62 7.03 -20.59
N GLY A 28 -4.23 5.92 -21.01
CA GLY A 28 -3.89 5.16 -22.20
C GLY A 28 -4.32 3.70 -22.08
N ASP A 29 -4.10 2.92 -23.15
CA ASP A 29 -4.50 1.51 -23.20
C ASP A 29 -3.64 0.62 -22.28
N ASP A 30 -2.43 1.06 -21.92
CA ASP A 30 -1.53 0.35 -20.99
C ASP A 30 -1.81 0.70 -19.50
N ASP A 31 -2.78 1.58 -19.22
CA ASP A 31 -3.12 1.97 -17.85
C ASP A 31 -4.08 0.95 -17.22
N GLU A 32 -3.48 -0.06 -16.60
CA GLU A 32 -4.17 -1.19 -15.97
C GLU A 32 -4.70 -0.88 -14.56
N ARG A 33 -4.45 0.32 -14.03
CA ARG A 33 -4.82 0.67 -12.64
C ARG A 33 -6.33 0.76 -12.44
N CYS A 34 -6.77 0.64 -11.20
CA CYS A 34 -8.16 0.85 -10.82
C CYS A 34 -8.39 2.14 -10.02
N VAL A 35 -9.65 2.54 -9.88
CA VAL A 35 -10.03 3.71 -9.09
C VAL A 35 -9.55 3.58 -7.63
N ALA A 36 -9.61 2.37 -7.06
CA ALA A 36 -9.15 2.12 -5.70
C ALA A 36 -7.64 2.36 -5.55
N ASP A 37 -6.82 2.02 -6.55
CA ASP A 37 -5.38 2.30 -6.51
C ASP A 37 -5.10 3.80 -6.46
N LEU A 38 -5.78 4.59 -7.31
CA LEU A 38 -5.63 6.04 -7.32
C LEU A 38 -6.08 6.67 -6.00
N LEU A 39 -7.23 6.24 -5.47
CA LEU A 39 -7.75 6.74 -4.19
C LEU A 39 -6.78 6.46 -3.05
N VAL A 40 -6.19 5.26 -3.00
CA VAL A 40 -5.22 4.93 -1.95
C VAL A 40 -3.92 5.70 -2.14
N ASP A 41 -3.38 5.80 -3.35
CA ASP A 41 -2.15 6.54 -3.58
C ASP A 41 -2.33 8.02 -3.18
N GLN A 42 -3.47 8.65 -3.50
CA GLN A 42 -3.77 10.01 -3.05
C GLN A 42 -3.81 10.14 -1.53
N VAL A 43 -4.34 9.12 -0.84
CA VAL A 43 -4.41 9.07 0.63
C VAL A 43 -3.02 8.89 1.24
N GLU A 44 -2.17 8.01 0.70
CA GLU A 44 -0.85 7.68 1.27
C GLU A 44 0.13 8.85 1.31
N PHE A 45 0.01 9.80 0.38
CA PHE A 45 0.91 10.97 0.29
C PHE A 45 0.30 12.25 0.91
N ALA A 46 -0.95 12.22 1.34
CA ALA A 46 -1.60 13.40 1.88
C ALA A 46 -1.08 13.77 3.27
N ASP A 47 -0.84 15.06 3.51
CA ASP A 47 -0.58 15.59 4.86
C ASP A 47 -1.89 15.90 5.60
N VAL A 48 -2.93 16.25 4.84
CA VAL A 48 -4.27 16.53 5.33
C VAL A 48 -5.28 15.81 4.44
N ILE A 49 -6.18 15.06 5.06
CA ILE A 49 -7.29 14.38 4.37
C ILE A 49 -8.60 14.97 4.87
N LEU A 50 -9.37 15.55 3.98
CA LEU A 50 -10.70 16.07 4.29
C LEU A 50 -11.75 15.01 3.98
N ILE A 51 -12.51 14.57 4.98
CA ILE A 51 -13.66 13.68 4.75
C ILE A 51 -14.87 14.57 4.44
N SER A 52 -15.28 14.62 3.17
CA SER A 52 -16.40 15.45 2.71
C SER A 52 -17.73 14.72 2.74
N LYS A 53 -18.83 15.49 2.68
CA LYS A 53 -20.22 14.99 2.69
C LYS A 53 -20.57 14.20 3.95
N THR A 54 -19.99 14.57 5.08
CA THR A 54 -20.34 13.99 6.39
C THR A 54 -21.78 14.27 6.80
N ASP A 55 -22.44 15.24 6.16
CA ASP A 55 -23.87 15.53 6.30
C ASP A 55 -24.78 14.56 5.52
N LEU A 56 -24.24 13.78 4.58
CA LEU A 56 -25.00 12.85 3.73
C LEU A 56 -24.68 11.38 4.00
N ALA A 57 -23.57 11.08 4.66
CA ALA A 57 -23.16 9.71 5.00
C ALA A 57 -23.64 9.31 6.40
N GLU A 58 -23.86 8.01 6.62
CA GLU A 58 -24.16 7.48 7.94
C GLU A 58 -22.94 7.56 8.86
N SER A 59 -23.15 7.74 10.16
CA SER A 59 -22.04 7.84 11.14
C SER A 59 -21.13 6.61 11.11
N ALA A 60 -21.71 5.42 10.92
CA ALA A 60 -20.95 4.18 10.82
C ALA A 60 -20.02 4.15 9.59
N ASP A 61 -20.45 4.69 8.45
CA ASP A 61 -19.63 4.78 7.24
C ASP A 61 -18.50 5.79 7.40
N ILE A 62 -18.76 6.92 8.07
CA ILE A 62 -17.73 7.93 8.38
C ILE A 62 -16.68 7.35 9.31
N GLU A 63 -17.08 6.62 10.36
CA GLU A 63 -16.17 5.94 11.28
C GLU A 63 -15.33 4.89 10.54
N ARG A 64 -15.97 4.05 9.72
CA ARG A 64 -15.29 3.05 8.89
C ARG A 64 -14.28 3.70 7.93
N LEU A 65 -14.67 4.74 7.21
CA LEU A 65 -13.79 5.48 6.31
C LEU A 65 -12.61 6.10 7.08
N THR A 66 -12.88 6.74 8.22
CA THR A 66 -11.83 7.33 9.06
C THR A 66 -10.81 6.27 9.48
N ALA A 67 -11.25 5.08 9.87
CA ALA A 67 -10.38 3.98 10.26
C ALA A 67 -9.51 3.49 9.09
N ILE A 68 -10.10 3.34 7.89
CA ILE A 68 -9.35 2.98 6.67
C ILE A 68 -8.30 4.04 6.37
N LEU A 69 -8.66 5.33 6.37
CA LEU A 69 -7.75 6.43 6.08
C LEU A 69 -6.58 6.51 7.07
N LYS A 70 -6.83 6.34 8.38
CA LYS A 70 -5.77 6.29 9.40
C LYS A 70 -4.82 5.12 9.19
N THR A 71 -5.33 3.99 8.72
CA THR A 71 -4.52 2.80 8.47
C THR A 71 -3.64 2.98 7.23
N LEU A 72 -4.21 3.56 6.18
CA LEU A 72 -3.48 3.83 4.92
C LEU A 72 -2.44 4.95 5.10
N ASN A 73 -2.77 5.97 5.90
CA ASN A 73 -1.88 7.07 6.21
C ASN A 73 -1.96 7.45 7.69
N THR A 74 -1.02 6.92 8.46
CA THR A 74 -0.92 7.12 9.91
C THR A 74 -0.52 8.54 10.32
N ARG A 75 -0.08 9.38 9.37
CA ARG A 75 0.46 10.71 9.63
C ARG A 75 -0.48 11.83 9.22
N ALA A 76 -1.37 11.56 8.27
CA ALA A 76 -2.29 12.55 7.77
C ALA A 76 -3.20 13.09 8.88
N ARG A 77 -3.35 14.41 8.91
CA ARG A 77 -4.40 15.05 9.70
C ARG A 77 -5.74 14.81 8.99
N ILE A 78 -6.61 14.00 9.59
CA ILE A 78 -7.94 13.72 9.04
C ILE A 78 -8.95 14.70 9.63
N ILE A 79 -9.71 15.38 8.77
CA ILE A 79 -10.68 16.42 9.17
C ILE A 79 -12.03 16.13 8.52
N PRO A 80 -13.08 15.81 9.29
CA PRO A 80 -14.43 15.70 8.75
C PRO A 80 -15.00 17.09 8.43
N ILE A 81 -15.57 17.25 7.24
CA ILE A 81 -16.13 18.50 6.73
C ILE A 81 -17.51 18.29 6.11
N SER A 82 -18.40 19.24 6.33
CA SER A 82 -19.74 19.28 5.73
C SER A 82 -19.84 20.51 4.83
N GLN A 83 -20.42 20.35 3.63
CA GLN A 83 -20.66 21.46 2.69
C GLN A 83 -19.43 22.34 2.41
N GLY A 84 -18.23 21.74 2.35
CA GLY A 84 -16.97 22.44 2.08
C GLY A 84 -16.48 23.35 3.21
N LYS A 85 -17.12 23.32 4.39
CA LYS A 85 -16.68 24.11 5.54
C LYS A 85 -15.48 23.46 6.20
N VAL A 86 -14.34 24.12 6.09
CA VAL A 86 -13.07 23.71 6.71
C VAL A 86 -12.35 24.95 7.22
N ASP A 87 -11.59 24.80 8.30
CA ASP A 87 -10.67 25.84 8.75
C ASP A 87 -9.56 26.01 7.70
N ILE A 88 -9.48 27.20 7.10
CA ILE A 88 -8.53 27.49 6.02
C ILE A 88 -7.09 27.34 6.51
N ASP A 89 -6.81 27.70 7.77
CA ASP A 89 -5.46 27.61 8.35
C ASP A 89 -5.04 26.14 8.57
N ALA A 90 -6.00 25.21 8.58
CA ALA A 90 -5.73 23.78 8.63
C ALA A 90 -5.41 23.16 7.25
N VAL A 91 -5.57 23.91 6.16
CA VAL A 91 -5.45 23.42 4.77
C VAL A 91 -4.40 24.21 3.97
N LEU A 92 -4.40 25.55 4.09
CA LEU A 92 -3.49 26.42 3.38
C LEU A 92 -2.28 26.78 4.24
N ASN A 93 -1.12 26.88 3.60
CA ASN A 93 0.13 27.34 4.22
C ASN A 93 0.51 26.61 5.53
N THR A 94 0.15 25.33 5.63
CA THR A 94 0.36 24.52 6.84
C THR A 94 1.83 24.21 7.11
N GLY A 95 2.71 24.38 6.11
CA GLY A 95 4.13 24.01 6.20
C GLY A 95 4.38 22.52 6.32
N LEU A 96 3.35 21.68 6.15
CA LEU A 96 3.44 20.23 6.35
C LEU A 96 4.08 19.49 5.17
N PHE A 97 4.10 20.12 3.99
CA PHE A 97 4.67 19.47 2.80
C PHE A 97 6.19 19.48 2.86
N ASP A 98 6.76 18.27 2.86
CA ASP A 98 8.20 18.05 2.82
C ASP A 98 8.56 17.12 1.66
N PHE A 99 9.39 17.62 0.75
CA PHE A 99 9.77 16.96 -0.48
C PHE A 99 10.70 15.77 -0.26
N GLU A 100 11.63 15.85 0.71
CA GLU A 100 12.48 14.70 1.06
C GLU A 100 11.64 13.59 1.70
N HIS A 101 10.67 13.96 2.54
CA HIS A 101 9.78 12.99 3.17
C HIS A 101 8.79 12.33 2.20
N ALA A 102 8.27 13.07 1.21
CA ALA A 102 7.43 12.51 0.16
C ALA A 102 8.18 11.46 -0.69
N GLN A 103 9.50 11.60 -0.80
CA GLN A 103 10.38 10.59 -1.41
C GLN A 103 10.72 9.43 -0.46
N GLN A 104 10.78 9.66 0.85
CA GLN A 104 11.06 8.64 1.87
C GLN A 104 9.81 7.84 2.28
N ALA A 105 9.46 6.91 1.39
CA ALA A 105 8.66 5.70 1.59
C ALA A 105 7.24 5.83 2.21
N PRO A 106 6.20 5.27 1.56
CA PRO A 106 4.83 5.30 2.08
C PRO A 106 4.69 4.53 3.41
N GLY A 107 3.61 4.79 4.16
CA GLY A 107 3.39 4.25 5.52
C GLY A 107 3.58 2.74 5.66
N TRP A 108 3.24 1.97 4.63
CA TRP A 108 3.43 0.51 4.60
C TRP A 108 4.90 0.06 4.72
N LEU A 109 5.87 0.86 4.25
CA LEU A 109 7.29 0.52 4.39
C LEU A 109 7.77 0.70 5.84
N LYS A 110 7.16 1.60 6.61
CA LYS A 110 7.39 1.74 8.06
C LYS A 110 6.80 0.57 8.83
N GLU A 111 5.61 0.14 8.43
CA GLU A 111 4.96 -1.07 8.93
C GLU A 111 5.83 -2.31 8.70
N MET A 112 6.40 -2.46 7.49
CA MET A 112 7.35 -3.54 7.18
C MET A 112 8.62 -3.50 8.03
N ARG A 113 9.09 -2.31 8.42
CA ARG A 113 10.27 -2.16 9.29
C ARG A 113 9.95 -2.40 10.76
N GLY A 114 8.69 -2.69 11.12
CA GLY A 114 8.26 -2.89 12.50
C GLY A 114 8.41 -1.63 13.37
N GLU A 115 8.48 -0.46 12.74
CA GLU A 115 8.66 0.83 13.41
C GLU A 115 7.36 1.35 14.03
N HIS A 116 6.23 0.70 13.74
CA HIS A 116 4.91 1.10 14.19
C HIS A 116 4.05 -0.14 14.49
N ILE A 117 3.29 -0.09 15.58
CA ILE A 117 2.22 -1.04 15.90
C ILE A 117 0.92 -0.26 15.66
N PRO A 118 -0.02 -0.75 14.85
CA PRO A 118 -1.25 -0.01 14.60
C PRO A 118 -2.00 0.25 15.90
N GLU A 119 -2.30 1.53 16.18
CA GLU A 119 -3.17 1.92 17.30
C GLU A 119 -4.66 1.57 17.02
N THR A 120 -4.97 0.88 15.92
CA THR A 120 -6.32 0.67 15.35
C THR A 120 -6.98 -0.66 15.69
N GLU A 121 -6.55 -1.36 16.75
CA GLU A 121 -7.30 -2.52 17.28
C GLU A 121 -8.76 -2.16 17.60
N GLU A 122 -9.04 -0.89 17.90
CA GLU A 122 -10.37 -0.33 18.19
C GLU A 122 -11.41 -0.56 17.06
N TYR A 123 -10.97 -0.69 15.81
CA TYR A 123 -11.84 -0.89 14.64
C TYR A 123 -11.61 -2.25 13.95
N GLY A 124 -10.87 -3.15 14.59
CA GLY A 124 -10.57 -4.49 14.09
C GLY A 124 -9.70 -4.53 12.83
N ILE A 125 -9.04 -3.42 12.47
CA ILE A 125 -8.10 -3.34 11.34
C ILE A 125 -6.68 -3.54 11.88
N GLY A 126 -6.05 -4.63 11.48
CA GLY A 126 -4.67 -4.96 11.80
C GLY A 126 -3.79 -4.97 10.56
N SER A 127 -2.48 -4.95 10.79
CA SER A 127 -1.45 -5.16 9.78
C SER A 127 -0.54 -6.31 10.22
N PHE A 128 0.04 -7.02 9.25
CA PHE A 128 1.17 -7.89 9.53
C PHE A 128 2.10 -7.97 8.34
N SER A 129 3.37 -8.22 8.63
CA SER A 129 4.42 -8.40 7.62
C SER A 129 4.82 -9.87 7.53
N TYR A 130 4.70 -10.44 6.33
CA TYR A 130 5.21 -11.76 6.01
C TYR A 130 6.60 -11.63 5.38
N MET A 131 7.61 -12.11 6.10
CA MET A 131 8.99 -12.16 5.64
C MET A 131 9.47 -13.61 5.56
N ALA A 132 9.91 -14.04 4.38
CA ALA A 132 10.41 -15.40 4.19
C ALA A 132 11.55 -15.45 3.19
N ARG A 133 12.50 -16.38 3.42
CA ARG A 133 13.63 -16.65 2.52
C ARG A 133 13.50 -17.98 1.77
N ARG A 134 12.27 -18.47 1.67
CA ARG A 134 11.92 -19.63 0.84
C ARG A 134 11.01 -19.13 -0.28
N PRO A 135 11.27 -19.45 -1.56
CA PRO A 135 10.41 -18.99 -2.64
C PRO A 135 9.05 -19.67 -2.56
N PHE A 136 8.01 -18.98 -3.02
CA PHE A 136 6.69 -19.59 -3.17
C PHE A 136 6.64 -20.57 -4.33
N HIS A 137 5.79 -21.59 -4.17
CA HIS A 137 5.35 -22.41 -5.28
C HIS A 137 4.39 -21.58 -6.14
N PRO A 138 4.64 -21.41 -7.46
CA PRO A 138 3.84 -20.52 -8.32
C PRO A 138 2.34 -20.79 -8.25
N ASP A 139 1.92 -22.05 -8.38
CA ASP A 139 0.48 -22.38 -8.38
C ASP A 139 -0.19 -22.13 -7.03
N LYS A 140 0.51 -22.40 -5.92
CA LYS A 140 -0.05 -22.16 -4.57
C LYS A 140 -0.17 -20.66 -4.30
N PHE A 141 0.81 -19.88 -4.75
CA PHE A 141 0.77 -18.43 -4.64
C PHE A 141 -0.36 -17.85 -5.49
N TYR A 142 -0.48 -18.28 -6.75
CA TYR A 142 -1.57 -17.88 -7.63
C TYR A 142 -2.95 -18.17 -7.01
N GLN A 143 -3.16 -19.39 -6.51
CA GLN A 143 -4.41 -19.77 -5.84
C GLN A 143 -4.69 -18.93 -4.60
N PHE A 144 -3.68 -18.71 -3.73
CA PHE A 144 -3.82 -17.87 -2.54
C PHE A 144 -4.29 -16.45 -2.88
N LEU A 145 -3.70 -15.85 -3.91
CA LEU A 145 -4.02 -14.49 -4.34
C LEU A 145 -5.43 -14.35 -4.95
N HIS A 146 -5.98 -15.42 -5.51
CA HIS A 146 -7.29 -15.42 -6.18
C HIS A 146 -8.41 -16.03 -5.32
N ASP A 147 -8.09 -16.50 -4.10
CA ASP A 147 -9.06 -16.98 -3.11
C ASP A 147 -8.70 -16.45 -1.72
N THR A 148 -8.79 -15.13 -1.55
CA THR A 148 -8.51 -14.47 -0.26
C THR A 148 -9.72 -14.43 0.67
N SER A 149 -10.89 -14.85 0.19
CA SER A 149 -12.19 -14.79 0.89
C SER A 149 -12.20 -15.50 2.25
N ARG A 150 -11.24 -16.40 2.48
CA ARG A 150 -11.13 -17.26 3.66
C ARG A 150 -10.23 -16.68 4.75
N PHE A 151 -9.53 -15.57 4.49
CA PHE A 151 -8.51 -14.97 5.37
C PHE A 151 -8.92 -13.59 5.90
N GLY A 152 -10.22 -13.37 6.09
CA GLY A 152 -10.76 -12.10 6.54
C GLY A 152 -10.98 -11.09 5.41
N LYS A 153 -11.19 -9.82 5.77
CA LYS A 153 -11.36 -8.73 4.81
C LYS A 153 -10.02 -8.03 4.58
N LEU A 154 -9.32 -8.44 3.53
CA LEU A 154 -8.11 -7.76 3.09
C LEU A 154 -8.47 -6.37 2.53
N ILE A 155 -7.86 -5.35 3.11
CA ILE A 155 -7.99 -3.95 2.69
C ILE A 155 -6.89 -3.68 1.66
N ARG A 156 -5.64 -3.99 2.00
CA ARG A 156 -4.48 -3.75 1.14
C ARG A 156 -3.42 -4.82 1.34
N SER A 157 -2.67 -5.10 0.29
CA SER A 157 -1.38 -5.75 0.45
C SER A 157 -0.37 -5.23 -0.57
N LYS A 158 0.89 -5.10 -0.17
CA LYS A 158 1.98 -4.61 -1.01
C LYS A 158 3.26 -5.35 -0.69
N GLY A 159 4.20 -5.35 -1.63
CA GLY A 159 5.57 -5.74 -1.37
C GLY A 159 6.19 -6.55 -2.49
N TYR A 160 7.15 -7.39 -2.14
CA TYR A 160 7.92 -8.20 -3.07
C TYR A 160 7.76 -9.69 -2.77
N PHE A 161 7.58 -10.48 -3.84
CA PHE A 161 7.49 -11.93 -3.75
C PHE A 161 8.57 -12.60 -4.61
N TRP A 162 8.84 -13.86 -4.30
CA TRP A 162 9.86 -14.65 -4.98
C TRP A 162 9.32 -16.03 -5.36
N LEU A 163 9.42 -16.40 -6.63
CA LEU A 163 8.85 -17.65 -7.16
C LEU A 163 9.91 -18.71 -7.42
N ALA A 164 9.59 -19.95 -7.08
CA ALA A 164 10.48 -21.09 -7.27
C ALA A 164 10.76 -21.41 -8.75
N SER A 165 9.88 -20.97 -9.66
CA SER A 165 10.05 -21.15 -11.11
C SER A 165 11.00 -20.14 -11.75
N ARG A 166 11.33 -19.05 -11.05
CA ARG A 166 12.15 -17.94 -11.55
C ARG A 166 12.99 -17.35 -10.42
N LEU A 167 13.97 -18.11 -9.96
CA LEU A 167 14.73 -17.79 -8.75
C LEU A 167 15.51 -16.47 -8.84
N GLU A 168 15.83 -16.03 -10.06
CA GLU A 168 16.63 -14.83 -10.29
C GLU A 168 15.84 -13.53 -10.11
N PHE A 169 14.51 -13.59 -10.13
CA PHE A 169 13.63 -12.43 -10.24
C PHE A 169 12.84 -12.16 -8.96
N ALA A 170 12.79 -10.89 -8.58
CA ALA A 170 11.82 -10.36 -7.65
C ALA A 170 10.55 -9.96 -8.41
N GLY A 171 9.41 -10.39 -7.88
CA GLY A 171 8.09 -9.89 -8.31
C GLY A 171 7.63 -8.78 -7.39
N GLN A 172 6.95 -7.78 -7.94
CA GLN A 172 6.22 -6.77 -7.15
C GLN A 172 4.75 -7.14 -7.07
N TRP A 173 4.15 -6.90 -5.91
CA TRP A 173 2.76 -7.10 -5.63
C TRP A 173 2.13 -5.81 -5.09
N SER A 174 0.95 -5.47 -5.58
CA SER A 174 0.12 -4.40 -5.05
C SER A 174 -1.35 -4.77 -5.21
N GLN A 175 -2.09 -4.76 -4.11
CA GLN A 175 -3.52 -5.02 -4.06
C GLN A 175 -4.19 -4.00 -3.17
N ALA A 176 -5.29 -3.43 -3.65
CA ALA A 176 -6.17 -2.56 -2.88
C ALA A 176 -7.63 -2.89 -3.22
N GLY A 177 -8.44 -3.12 -2.18
CA GLY A 177 -9.82 -3.56 -2.39
C GLY A 177 -9.90 -4.88 -3.17
N GLY A 178 -10.75 -4.92 -4.20
CA GLY A 178 -11.00 -6.11 -5.02
C GLY A 178 -9.98 -6.41 -6.13
N ILE A 179 -8.98 -5.55 -6.36
CA ILE A 179 -8.05 -5.67 -7.48
C ILE A 179 -6.61 -5.85 -7.02
N ALA A 180 -5.88 -6.67 -7.78
CA ALA A 180 -4.47 -6.95 -7.58
C ALA A 180 -3.65 -6.79 -8.87
N HIS A 181 -2.49 -6.16 -8.72
CA HIS A 181 -1.45 -6.01 -9.72
C HIS A 181 -0.18 -6.75 -9.28
N TYR A 182 0.44 -7.44 -10.23
CA TYR A 182 1.73 -8.08 -10.03
C TYR A 182 2.57 -8.06 -11.29
N GLY A 183 3.88 -7.99 -11.11
CA GLY A 183 4.80 -7.88 -12.24
C GLY A 183 6.26 -8.03 -11.84
N PHE A 184 7.14 -7.83 -12.81
CA PHE A 184 8.58 -7.85 -12.59
C PHE A 184 9.03 -6.61 -11.81
N ALA A 185 9.73 -6.82 -10.70
CA ALA A 185 10.32 -5.75 -9.90
C ALA A 185 11.81 -5.54 -10.18
N GLY A 186 12.51 -6.61 -10.60
CA GLY A 186 13.94 -6.59 -10.81
C GLY A 186 14.58 -7.96 -10.60
N MET A 187 15.90 -7.99 -10.63
CA MET A 187 16.69 -9.18 -10.33
C MET A 187 17.28 -9.08 -8.92
N PHE A 188 17.42 -10.21 -8.24
CA PHE A 188 18.18 -10.28 -6.99
C PHE A 188 19.67 -10.14 -7.25
N TRP A 189 20.39 -9.42 -6.38
CA TRP A 189 21.82 -9.19 -6.51
C TRP A 189 22.63 -10.48 -6.51
N LYS A 190 22.20 -11.51 -5.78
CA LYS A 190 22.79 -12.86 -5.83
C LYS A 190 22.83 -13.45 -7.26
N SER A 191 21.93 -13.04 -8.14
CA SER A 191 21.86 -13.48 -9.54
C SER A 191 22.60 -12.58 -10.52
N ILE A 192 23.06 -11.40 -10.06
CA ILE A 192 23.79 -10.44 -10.88
C ILE A 192 25.30 -10.68 -10.72
N PRO A 193 26.08 -10.77 -11.82
CA PRO A 193 27.53 -10.81 -11.74
C PRO A 193 28.09 -9.60 -10.96
N LYS A 194 29.07 -9.83 -10.06
CA LYS A 194 29.62 -8.77 -9.19
C LYS A 194 30.20 -7.56 -9.94
N GLU A 195 30.61 -7.74 -11.19
CA GLU A 195 31.07 -6.66 -12.08
C GLU A 195 29.97 -5.65 -12.46
N ASN A 196 28.70 -6.06 -12.37
CA ASN A 196 27.53 -5.21 -12.61
C ASN A 196 26.87 -4.71 -11.31
N TRP A 197 27.51 -4.94 -10.15
CA TRP A 197 27.01 -4.41 -8.88
C TRP A 197 27.30 -2.91 -8.77
N PRO A 198 26.53 -2.17 -7.95
CA PRO A 198 26.85 -0.79 -7.63
C PRO A 198 28.24 -0.71 -6.99
N THR A 199 28.97 0.36 -7.29
CA THR A 199 30.29 0.63 -6.68
C THR A 199 30.21 1.50 -5.43
N ASP A 200 29.02 2.03 -5.13
CA ASP A 200 28.77 2.87 -3.98
C ASP A 200 28.77 2.05 -2.68
N GLU A 201 29.54 2.48 -1.69
CA GLU A 201 29.72 1.75 -0.42
C GLU A 201 28.44 1.63 0.40
N GLU A 202 27.56 2.64 0.35
CA GLU A 202 26.29 2.64 1.09
C GLU A 202 25.31 1.61 0.49
N TYR A 203 25.22 1.58 -0.84
CA TYR A 203 24.42 0.56 -1.55
C TYR A 203 24.92 -0.85 -1.26
N LEU A 204 26.23 -1.07 -1.33
CA LEU A 204 26.83 -2.37 -1.03
C LEU A 204 26.54 -2.80 0.41
N ALA A 205 26.68 -1.89 1.38
CA ALA A 205 26.34 -2.17 2.78
C ALA A 205 24.87 -2.55 2.97
N ASN A 206 23.95 -1.92 2.24
CA ASN A 206 22.52 -2.25 2.28
C ASN A 206 22.22 -3.65 1.70
N ILE A 207 22.92 -4.04 0.63
CA ILE A 207 22.80 -5.40 0.06
C ILE A 207 23.30 -6.44 1.07
N GLU A 208 24.50 -6.23 1.62
CA GLU A 208 25.13 -7.13 2.60
C GLU A 208 24.30 -7.24 3.90
N LYS A 209 23.66 -6.15 4.34
CA LYS A 209 22.74 -6.16 5.49
C LYS A 209 21.58 -7.13 5.33
N GLN A 210 21.13 -7.33 4.09
CA GLN A 210 20.03 -8.24 3.76
C GLN A 210 20.52 -9.61 3.27
N TRP A 211 21.83 -9.87 3.27
CA TRP A 211 22.42 -11.07 2.71
C TRP A 211 22.42 -12.24 3.70
N VAL A 212 21.80 -13.35 3.31
CA VAL A 212 21.78 -14.59 4.11
C VAL A 212 22.00 -15.79 3.21
N GLU A 213 23.05 -16.55 3.47
CA GLU A 213 23.32 -17.79 2.73
C GLU A 213 22.25 -18.87 3.00
N PRO A 214 21.95 -19.74 2.02
CA PRO A 214 22.62 -19.85 0.71
C PRO A 214 22.08 -18.88 -0.37
N PHE A 215 21.03 -18.11 -0.07
CA PHE A 215 20.23 -17.40 -1.06
C PHE A 215 20.57 -15.91 -1.22
N GLY A 216 21.55 -15.40 -0.46
CA GLY A 216 21.96 -14.00 -0.52
C GLY A 216 20.83 -13.04 -0.16
N ASP A 217 20.53 -12.10 -1.03
CA ASP A 217 19.47 -11.10 -0.84
C ASP A 217 18.06 -11.61 -1.23
N MET A 218 17.94 -12.81 -1.81
CA MET A 218 16.66 -13.40 -2.23
C MET A 218 15.72 -13.64 -1.05
N ARG A 219 14.55 -13.01 -1.10
CA ARG A 219 13.53 -13.08 -0.06
C ARG A 219 12.17 -12.57 -0.53
N GLN A 220 11.19 -12.72 0.34
CA GLN A 220 9.82 -12.25 0.18
C GLN A 220 9.51 -11.33 1.34
N GLU A 221 8.91 -10.19 1.03
CA GLU A 221 8.55 -9.16 1.99
C GLU A 221 7.20 -8.62 1.56
N LEU A 222 6.14 -9.10 2.20
CA LEU A 222 4.76 -8.69 1.91
C LEU A 222 4.16 -8.11 3.18
N VAL A 223 3.42 -7.02 3.05
CA VAL A 223 2.59 -6.47 4.12
C VAL A 223 1.13 -6.65 3.75
N PHE A 224 0.34 -7.11 4.72
CA PHE A 224 -1.09 -7.28 4.62
C PHE A 224 -1.76 -6.37 5.64
N ILE A 225 -2.82 -5.70 5.22
CA ILE A 225 -3.60 -4.77 6.03
C ILE A 225 -5.05 -5.14 5.83
N GLY A 226 -5.81 -5.35 6.90
CA GLY A 226 -7.16 -5.85 6.79
C GLY A 226 -7.84 -6.10 8.12
N GLN A 227 -9.10 -6.53 8.05
CA GLN A 227 -9.91 -6.86 9.21
C GLN A 227 -9.99 -8.37 9.41
N GLN A 228 -9.78 -8.82 10.65
CA GLN A 228 -9.84 -10.24 11.04
C GLN A 228 -8.96 -11.13 10.14
N LEU A 229 -7.74 -10.67 9.84
CA LEU A 229 -6.75 -11.44 9.09
C LEU A 229 -6.26 -12.64 9.93
N ASP A 230 -6.10 -13.79 9.30
CA ASP A 230 -5.59 -15.06 9.87
C ASP A 230 -4.34 -15.52 9.11
#